data_AF-A6X7N3-F1
#
_entry.id   AF-A6X7N3-F1
#
_cell.length_a   1.000
_cell.length_b   1.000
_cell.length_c   1.000
_cell.angle_alpha   90.00
_cell.angle_beta   90.00
_cell.angle_gamma   90.00
#
_symmetry.space_group_name_H-M   'P 1'
#
loop_
_entity.id
_entity.type
_entity.pdbx_description
1 polymer ?
#
loop_
_entity_poly.entity_id
_entity_poly.type
_entity_poly.pdbx_seq_one_letter_code
_entity_poly.pdbx_strand_id
1 'polypeptide(L)'
;MAKGKISLSDFPVAERRKRSVDLDKDTAAPPISHVQEEGAANVGNESAFMTSSRKKQDKSLETTPEQHRASAIENANRREDSRNRLRELRKSRERESKHFVNVSLDYETKRRLENAAHDNGLKMTVILRDAIDQYLKDNGY
;
A
#
# COMPACT_ATOMS: atom_id res chain seq x y z
N MET A 1 26.21 -45.71 -11.62
CA MET A 1 25.51 -44.56 -11.00
C MET A 1 24.41 -44.11 -11.96
N ALA A 2 23.14 -44.37 -11.65
CA ALA A 2 22.01 -44.09 -12.53
C ALA A 2 21.53 -42.64 -12.33
N LYS A 3 21.48 -41.86 -13.42
CA LYS A 3 20.91 -40.51 -13.44
C LYS A 3 19.38 -40.62 -13.43
N GLY A 4 18.75 -40.31 -12.30
CA GLY A 4 17.29 -40.24 -12.20
C GLY A 4 16.75 -39.12 -13.08
N LYS A 5 15.76 -39.43 -13.93
CA LYS A 5 15.05 -38.45 -14.77
C LYS A 5 14.03 -37.75 -13.86
N ILE A 6 14.33 -36.51 -13.47
CA ILE A 6 13.41 -35.68 -12.70
C ILE A 6 12.28 -35.25 -13.63
N SER A 7 11.04 -35.47 -13.22
CA SER A 7 9.85 -35.15 -14.02
C SER A 7 9.11 -33.93 -13.44
N LEU A 8 8.31 -33.24 -14.25
CA LEU A 8 7.57 -32.04 -13.80
C LEU A 8 6.61 -32.30 -12.62
N SER A 9 6.27 -33.56 -12.35
CA SER A 9 5.48 -33.99 -11.20
C SER A 9 6.25 -34.06 -9.87
N ASP A 10 7.58 -33.95 -9.87
CA ASP A 10 8.40 -33.92 -8.64
C ASP A 10 8.35 -32.57 -7.91
N PHE A 11 7.75 -31.54 -8.52
CA PHE A 11 7.59 -30.24 -7.91
C PHE A 11 6.16 -30.05 -7.40
N PRO A 12 5.93 -29.79 -6.10
CA PRO A 12 4.59 -29.57 -5.58
C PRO A 12 4.03 -28.25 -6.14
N VAL A 13 3.03 -28.34 -7.02
CA VAL A 13 2.29 -27.19 -7.55
C VAL A 13 1.07 -26.97 -6.66
N ALA A 14 1.03 -25.84 -5.94
CA ALA A 14 -0.11 -25.47 -5.11
C ALA A 14 -1.35 -25.15 -5.98
N GLU A 15 -2.53 -25.53 -5.49
CA GLU A 15 -3.79 -25.26 -6.18
C GLU A 15 -4.03 -23.74 -6.35
N ARG A 16 -4.31 -23.33 -7.60
CA ARG A 16 -4.75 -21.98 -7.89
C ARG A 16 -6.14 -21.77 -7.29
N ARG A 17 -6.24 -20.91 -6.27
CA ARG A 17 -7.51 -20.37 -5.77
C ARG A 17 -8.36 -19.88 -6.95
N LYS A 18 -9.49 -20.53 -7.19
CA LYS A 18 -10.51 -20.07 -8.14
C LYS A 18 -11.11 -18.78 -7.56
N ARG A 19 -10.97 -17.67 -8.28
CA ARG A 19 -11.75 -16.46 -8.02
C ARG A 19 -13.22 -16.84 -8.24
N SER A 20 -14.04 -16.73 -7.20
CA SER A 20 -15.49 -16.75 -7.37
C SER A 20 -15.85 -15.58 -8.27
N VAL A 21 -16.40 -15.90 -9.43
CA VAL A 21 -17.10 -14.95 -10.28
C VAL A 21 -18.53 -14.98 -9.77
N ASP A 22 -18.81 -14.17 -8.75
CA ASP A 22 -20.18 -13.86 -8.40
C ASP A 22 -20.64 -12.72 -9.31
N LEU A 23 -21.68 -13.04 -10.06
CA LEU A 23 -22.44 -12.19 -10.95
C LEU A 23 -23.42 -11.31 -10.17
N ASP A 24 -23.60 -10.09 -10.69
CA ASP A 24 -24.73 -9.16 -10.53
C ASP A 24 -24.87 -8.44 -9.16
N LYS A 25 -25.13 -7.14 -9.02
CA LYS A 25 -25.75 -6.15 -9.93
C LYS A 25 -25.59 -4.72 -9.35
N ASP A 26 -25.76 -3.73 -10.23
CA ASP A 26 -26.14 -2.33 -9.98
C ASP A 26 -25.13 -1.36 -9.34
N THR A 27 -24.54 -0.47 -10.14
CA THR A 27 -24.84 0.99 -10.14
C THR A 27 -24.16 1.66 -11.34
N ALA A 28 -24.95 2.36 -12.14
CA ALA A 28 -24.56 3.11 -13.35
C ALA A 28 -23.94 4.48 -13.03
N ALA A 29 -22.90 4.90 -13.78
CA ALA A 29 -22.53 6.29 -14.05
C ALA A 29 -21.52 6.38 -15.24
N PRO A 30 -21.48 7.51 -15.98
CA PRO A 30 -21.35 7.54 -17.46
C PRO A 30 -19.92 7.74 -18.03
N PRO A 31 -19.73 7.57 -19.35
CA PRO A 31 -18.45 7.81 -20.04
C PRO A 31 -18.12 9.31 -20.12
N ILE A 32 -16.85 9.64 -19.87
CA ILE A 32 -16.30 11.00 -19.92
C ILE A 32 -16.34 11.50 -21.37
N SER A 33 -17.19 12.49 -21.63
CA SER A 33 -17.28 13.22 -22.88
C SER A 33 -16.12 14.22 -23.03
N HIS A 34 -15.41 14.07 -24.14
CA HIS A 34 -14.44 15.00 -24.68
C HIS A 34 -15.15 16.31 -25.07
N VAL A 35 -14.77 17.44 -24.47
CA VAL A 35 -15.20 18.78 -24.91
C VAL A 35 -13.95 19.50 -25.42
N GLN A 36 -14.01 19.84 -26.71
CA GLN A 36 -13.12 20.80 -27.37
C GLN A 36 -13.57 22.21 -27.00
N GLU A 37 -12.63 23.09 -26.68
CA GLU A 37 -12.77 24.51 -26.99
C GLU A 37 -11.39 25.07 -27.36
N GLU A 38 -11.38 25.71 -28.52
CA GLU A 38 -10.21 26.28 -29.19
C GLU A 38 -9.91 27.69 -28.68
N GLY A 39 -8.64 28.11 -28.83
CA GLY A 39 -8.34 29.49 -29.19
C GLY A 39 -7.28 30.19 -28.34
N ALA A 40 -6.01 30.09 -28.75
CA ALA A 40 -5.11 31.25 -28.84
C ALA A 40 -3.80 30.90 -29.59
N ALA A 41 -3.63 31.60 -30.72
CA ALA A 41 -2.47 31.78 -31.61
C ALA A 41 -1.08 31.43 -31.01
N ASN A 42 -0.31 30.55 -31.67
CA ASN A 42 0.58 30.83 -32.80
C ASN A 42 1.78 31.71 -32.43
N VAL A 43 2.89 31.08 -32.02
CA VAL A 43 4.24 31.53 -32.35
C VAL A 43 5.02 30.31 -32.80
N GLY A 44 5.37 30.33 -34.09
CA GLY A 44 6.11 29.26 -34.73
C GLY A 44 7.49 29.04 -34.13
N ASN A 45 7.89 27.78 -34.12
CA ASN A 45 9.27 27.44 -34.34
C ASN A 45 9.33 26.10 -35.05
N GLU A 46 9.35 26.16 -36.38
CA GLU A 46 9.77 25.05 -37.22
C GLU A 46 11.23 24.74 -36.86
N SER A 47 11.47 23.61 -36.22
CA SER A 47 12.80 23.00 -36.22
C SER A 47 12.65 21.50 -36.36
N ALA A 48 12.72 21.09 -37.63
CA ALA A 48 13.24 19.82 -38.11
C ALA A 48 13.01 18.60 -37.21
N PHE A 49 11.96 17.84 -37.50
CA PHE A 49 11.86 16.44 -37.15
C PHE A 49 12.91 15.67 -37.97
N MET A 50 14.19 15.80 -37.59
CA MET A 50 15.22 14.87 -38.02
C MET A 50 14.96 13.55 -37.32
N THR A 51 14.37 12.61 -38.07
CA THR A 51 14.44 11.18 -37.80
C THR A 51 15.90 10.73 -37.83
N SER A 52 16.63 11.04 -36.76
CA SER A 52 17.88 10.38 -36.47
C SER A 52 17.52 9.02 -35.91
N SER A 53 17.55 8.03 -36.79
CA SER A 53 17.66 6.62 -36.44
C SER A 53 18.80 6.47 -35.43
N ARG A 54 18.49 6.56 -34.13
CA ARG A 54 19.41 6.17 -33.05
C ARG A 54 19.62 4.68 -33.19
N LYS A 55 20.65 4.36 -33.96
CA LYS A 55 21.36 3.09 -33.94
C LYS A 55 21.57 2.77 -32.46
N LYS A 56 20.78 1.83 -31.92
CA LYS A 56 21.06 1.20 -30.62
C LYS A 56 22.46 0.62 -30.78
N GLN A 57 23.45 1.36 -30.33
CA GLN A 57 24.76 0.78 -30.07
C GLN A 57 24.53 -0.10 -28.86
N ASP A 58 24.28 -1.38 -29.11
CA ASP A 58 24.55 -2.44 -28.17
C ASP A 58 26.06 -2.40 -27.88
N LYS A 59 26.46 -1.49 -26.98
CA LYS A 59 27.73 -1.62 -26.29
C LYS A 59 27.50 -2.74 -25.29
N SER A 60 27.78 -3.96 -25.73
CA SER A 60 28.09 -5.09 -24.87
C SER A 60 29.32 -4.71 -24.06
N LEU A 61 29.09 -3.96 -22.98
CA LEU A 61 30.04 -3.91 -21.88
C LEU A 61 30.01 -5.31 -21.30
N GLU A 62 31.05 -6.08 -21.62
CA GLU A 62 31.35 -7.36 -21.02
C GLU A 62 31.73 -7.08 -19.55
N THR A 63 30.71 -6.74 -18.77
CA THR A 63 30.81 -6.57 -17.33
C THR A 63 31.22 -7.92 -16.77
N THR A 64 32.24 -7.93 -15.91
CA THR A 64 32.74 -9.18 -15.33
C THR A 64 31.58 -9.94 -14.66
N PRO A 65 31.62 -11.28 -14.59
CA PRO A 65 30.53 -12.06 -13.99
C PRO A 65 30.22 -11.64 -12.55
N GLU A 66 31.20 -11.06 -11.86
CA GLU A 66 31.06 -10.47 -10.53
C GLU A 66 30.24 -9.17 -10.52
N GLN A 67 30.42 -8.29 -11.51
CA GLN A 67 29.62 -7.06 -11.67
C GLN A 67 28.17 -7.38 -12.00
N HIS A 68 27.91 -8.38 -12.85
CA HIS A 68 26.54 -8.86 -13.09
C HIS A 68 25.86 -9.37 -11.83
N ARG A 69 26.58 -10.10 -10.97
CA ARG A 69 26.06 -10.56 -9.67
C ARG A 69 25.80 -9.38 -8.74
N ALA A 70 26.73 -8.43 -8.64
CA ALA A 70 26.54 -7.23 -7.82
C ALA A 70 25.32 -6.41 -8.26
N SER A 71 25.16 -6.16 -9.56
CA SER A 71 23.99 -5.46 -10.09
C SER A 71 22.69 -6.25 -9.97
N ALA A 72 22.74 -7.59 -10.07
CA ALA A 72 21.58 -8.44 -9.84
C ALA A 72 21.13 -8.41 -8.36
N ILE A 73 22.08 -8.43 -7.43
CA ILE A 73 21.83 -8.30 -5.99
C ILE A 73 21.28 -6.90 -5.68
N GLU A 74 21.89 -5.84 -6.22
CA GLU A 74 21.40 -4.47 -6.04
C GLU A 74 19.98 -4.29 -6.59
N ASN A 75 19.70 -4.83 -7.77
CA ASN A 75 18.36 -4.80 -8.35
C ASN A 75 17.35 -5.64 -7.56
N ALA A 76 17.77 -6.76 -6.96
CA ALA A 76 16.94 -7.53 -6.05
C ALA A 76 16.63 -6.74 -4.77
N ASN A 77 17.65 -6.12 -4.16
CA ASN A 77 17.51 -5.27 -2.97
C ASN A 77 16.57 -4.08 -3.25
N ARG A 78 16.73 -3.38 -4.37
CA ARG A 78 15.82 -2.26 -4.77
C ARG A 78 14.36 -2.70 -4.89
N ARG A 79 14.12 -3.92 -5.41
CA ARG A 79 12.76 -4.48 -5.49
C ARG A 79 12.22 -4.81 -4.10
N GLU A 80 13.03 -5.37 -3.21
CA GLU A 80 12.65 -5.63 -1.83
C GLU A 80 12.38 -4.34 -1.04
N ASP A 81 13.24 -3.34 -1.17
CA ASP A 81 13.10 -2.02 -0.55
C ASP A 81 11.81 -1.34 -0.97
N SER A 82 11.45 -1.40 -2.27
CA SER A 82 10.19 -0.83 -2.77
C SER A 82 8.96 -1.50 -2.14
N ARG A 83 9.01 -2.83 -1.93
CA ARG A 83 7.94 -3.61 -1.31
C ARG A 83 7.85 -3.35 0.18
N ASN A 84 9.00 -3.19 0.84
CA ASN A 84 9.09 -2.89 2.26
C ASN A 84 8.62 -1.47 2.56
N ARG A 85 8.93 -0.49 1.71
CA ARG A 85 8.48 0.90 1.85
C ARG A 85 6.95 1.02 1.89
N LEU A 86 6.23 0.31 1.02
CA LEU A 86 4.76 0.33 1.04
C LEU A 86 4.19 -0.30 2.32
N ARG A 87 4.82 -1.39 2.81
CA ARG A 87 4.44 -2.04 4.07
C ARG A 87 4.69 -1.12 5.26
N GLU A 88 5.81 -0.41 5.25
CA GLU A 88 6.18 0.54 6.29
C GLU A 88 5.24 1.74 6.32
N LEU A 89 4.90 2.32 5.17
CA LEU A 89 3.89 3.39 5.07
C LEU A 89 2.50 2.96 5.56
N ARG A 90 2.11 1.70 5.33
CA ARG A 90 0.85 1.17 5.88
C ARG A 90 0.91 1.03 7.40
N LYS A 91 2.05 0.55 7.92
CA LYS A 91 2.28 0.38 9.36
C LYS A 91 2.41 1.73 10.08
N SER A 92 3.00 2.74 9.45
CA SER A 92 3.07 4.10 9.99
C SER A 92 1.68 4.71 10.08
N ARG A 93 0.86 4.63 9.01
CA ARG A 93 -0.53 5.08 9.03
C ARG A 93 -1.36 4.40 10.11
N GLU A 94 -1.17 3.09 10.31
CA GLU A 94 -1.88 2.36 11.35
C GLU A 94 -1.47 2.81 12.76
N ARG A 95 -0.18 3.09 12.98
CA ARG A 95 0.32 3.65 14.25
C ARG A 95 -0.18 5.07 14.50
N GLU A 96 -0.14 5.94 13.48
CA GLU A 96 -0.65 7.30 13.56
C GLU A 96 -2.17 7.33 13.80
N SER A 97 -2.91 6.33 13.36
CA SER A 97 -4.35 6.24 13.66
C SER A 97 -4.68 5.78 15.09
N LYS A 98 -3.71 5.20 15.80
CA LYS A 98 -3.90 4.59 17.13
C LYS A 98 -2.97 5.26 18.14
N HIS A 99 -3.44 6.34 18.74
CA HIS A 99 -2.74 6.99 19.85
C HIS A 99 -3.13 6.31 21.16
N PHE A 100 -2.13 5.84 21.91
CA PHE A 100 -2.32 5.23 23.21
C PHE A 100 -1.88 6.20 24.30
N VAL A 101 -2.75 6.39 25.30
CA VAL A 101 -2.45 7.16 26.50
C VAL A 101 -2.47 6.21 27.69
N ASN A 102 -1.40 6.18 28.47
CA ASN A 102 -1.35 5.45 29.73
C ASN A 102 -1.67 6.41 30.88
N VAL A 103 -2.74 6.14 31.63
CA VAL A 103 -3.22 7.00 32.71
C VAL A 103 -3.34 6.18 33.98
N SER A 104 -2.75 6.67 35.06
CA SER A 104 -2.97 6.13 36.40
C SER A 104 -4.29 6.66 36.93
N LEU A 105 -5.21 5.76 37.29
CA LEU A 105 -6.49 6.09 37.90
C LEU A 105 -6.49 5.64 39.35
N ASP A 106 -7.12 6.44 40.22
CA ASP A 106 -7.38 6.03 41.58
C ASP A 106 -8.30 4.81 41.62
N TYR A 107 -8.18 4.01 42.69
CA TYR A 107 -8.93 2.77 42.86
C TYR A 107 -10.44 2.98 42.72
N GLU A 108 -10.98 4.04 43.34
CA GLU A 108 -12.42 4.33 43.30
C GLU A 108 -12.90 4.69 41.89
N THR A 109 -12.09 5.44 41.15
CA THR A 109 -12.42 5.88 39.79
C THR A 109 -12.38 4.70 38.82
N LYS A 110 -11.37 3.83 38.98
CA LYS A 110 -11.28 2.58 38.24
C LYS A 110 -12.46 1.66 38.54
N ARG A 111 -12.84 1.52 39.81
CA ARG A 111 -14.00 0.70 40.23
C ARG A 111 -15.32 1.24 39.67
N ARG A 112 -15.52 2.56 39.67
CA ARG A 112 -16.70 3.18 39.04
C ARG A 112 -16.76 2.91 37.54
N LEU A 113 -15.62 2.98 36.85
CA LEU A 113 -15.52 2.67 35.44
C LEU A 113 -15.78 1.19 35.13
N GLU A 114 -15.30 0.28 35.98
CA GLU A 114 -15.58 -1.17 35.88
C GLU A 114 -17.08 -1.44 36.03
N ASN A 115 -17.72 -0.89 37.06
CA ASN A 115 -19.17 -1.04 37.26
C ASN A 115 -19.97 -0.50 36.06
N ALA A 116 -19.65 0.71 35.58
CA ALA A 116 -20.32 1.29 34.42
C ALA A 116 -20.10 0.47 33.14
N ALA A 117 -18.93 -0.15 32.98
CA ALA A 117 -18.66 -1.06 31.87
C ALA A 117 -19.51 -2.34 31.96
N HIS A 118 -19.65 -2.91 33.16
CA HIS A 118 -20.48 -4.08 33.41
C HIS A 118 -21.97 -3.79 33.18
N ASP A 119 -22.50 -2.69 33.72
CA ASP A 119 -23.92 -2.35 33.65
C ASP A 119 -24.37 -2.04 32.22
N ASN A 120 -23.54 -1.35 31.44
CA ASN A 120 -23.84 -1.00 30.04
C ASN A 120 -23.42 -2.10 29.04
N GLY A 121 -22.71 -3.14 29.49
CA GLY A 121 -22.13 -4.16 28.60
C GLY A 121 -21.10 -3.60 27.61
N LEU A 122 -20.46 -2.47 27.94
CA LEU A 122 -19.48 -1.79 27.09
C LEU A 122 -18.05 -2.03 27.59
N LYS A 123 -17.07 -1.88 26.70
CA LYS A 123 -15.66 -1.88 27.12
C LYS A 123 -15.33 -0.57 27.83
N MET A 124 -14.55 -0.63 28.91
CA MET A 124 -14.06 0.55 29.64
C MET A 124 -13.43 1.60 28.70
N THR A 125 -12.75 1.16 27.63
CA THR A 125 -12.11 2.05 26.64
C THR A 125 -13.11 2.91 25.86
N VAL A 126 -14.33 2.40 25.61
CA VAL A 126 -15.37 3.14 24.89
C VAL A 126 -15.92 4.24 25.79
N ILE A 127 -16.20 3.91 27.05
CA ILE A 127 -16.66 4.86 28.06
C ILE A 127 -15.62 5.97 28.27
N LEU A 128 -14.33 5.60 28.38
CA LEU A 128 -13.23 6.57 28.49
C LEU A 128 -13.15 7.51 27.28
N ARG A 129 -13.26 6.97 26.06
CA ARG A 129 -13.22 7.79 24.85
C ARG A 129 -14.37 8.79 24.84
N ASP A 130 -15.59 8.31 25.06
CA ASP A 130 -16.78 9.16 24.99
C ASP A 130 -16.78 10.21 26.12
N ALA A 131 -16.26 9.87 27.32
CA ALA A 131 -16.07 10.82 28.41
C ALA A 131 -15.01 11.90 28.10
N ILE A 132 -13.90 11.52 27.45
CA ILE A 132 -12.87 12.47 27.00
C ILE A 132 -13.46 13.38 25.91
N ASP A 133 -14.13 12.82 24.92
CA ASP A 133 -14.74 13.58 23.83
C ASP A 133 -15.79 14.56 24.37
N GLN A 134 -16.59 14.15 25.36
CA GLN A 134 -17.53 15.03 26.04
C GLN A 134 -16.79 16.15 26.79
N TYR A 135 -15.78 15.82 27.58
CA TYR A 135 -14.99 16.81 28.32
C TYR A 135 -14.31 17.83 27.37
N LEU A 136 -13.76 17.38 26.24
CA LEU A 136 -13.13 18.28 25.27
C LEU A 136 -14.15 19.21 24.61
N LYS A 137 -15.30 18.67 24.18
CA LYS A 137 -16.39 19.46 23.59
C LYS A 137 -16.96 20.49 24.56
N ASP A 138 -17.21 20.09 25.81
CA ASP A 138 -17.81 20.96 26.83
C ASP A 138 -16.88 22.13 27.19
N ASN A 139 -15.56 21.93 27.08
CA ASN A 139 -14.56 22.99 27.32
C ASN A 139 -14.08 23.70 26.04
N GLY A 140 -14.59 23.31 24.86
CA GLY A 140 -14.26 23.93 23.58
C GLY A 140 -12.85 23.66 23.05
N TYR A 141 -12.25 22.51 23.41
CA TYR A 141 -10.96 22.06 22.87
C TYR A 141 -11.11 21.35 21.52
#